data_AF-A0A099GJM3-F1
#
_entry.id   AF-A0A099GJM3-F1
#
_cell.length_a   1.000
_cell.length_b   1.000
_cell.length_c   1.000
_cell.angle_alpha   90.00
_cell.angle_beta   90.00
_cell.angle_gamma   90.00
#
_symmetry.space_group_name_H-M   'P 1'
#
loop_
_entity.id
_entity.type
_entity.pdbx_description
1 polymer ?
#
loop_
_entity_poly.entity_id
_entity_poly.type
_entity_poly.pdbx_seq_one_letter_code
_entity_poly.pdbx_strand_id
1 'polypeptide(L)' 'MCAVETLRLPAASRPGLLSRLGAAFAHWAEVRETRSQLNRLTDRELTDIGLSRADIEHVARGL' A
#
# COMPACT_ATOMS: atom_id res chain seq x y z
N MET A 1 -15.27 -41.65 20.11
CA MET A 1 -14.05 -40.97 20.59
C MET A 1 -14.00 -39.62 19.91
N CYS A 2 -14.45 -38.58 20.62
CA CYS A 2 -14.83 -37.29 20.06
C CYS A 2 -13.68 -36.28 20.03
N ALA A 3 -13.63 -35.54 18.91
CA ALA A 3 -13.25 -34.13 18.78
C ALA A 3 -11.98 -33.67 19.53
N VAL A 4 -10.83 -34.02 18.99
CA VAL A 4 -9.59 -33.24 19.15
C VAL A 4 -9.40 -32.43 17.86
N GLU A 5 -10.11 -31.33 17.78
CA GLU A 5 -9.89 -30.27 16.81
C GLU A 5 -10.24 -28.95 17.50
N THR A 6 -9.84 -27.82 16.93
CA THR A 6 -10.38 -26.47 17.20
C THR A 6 -9.65 -25.51 18.15
N LEU A 7 -8.34 -25.63 18.44
CA LEU A 7 -7.59 -24.51 19.04
C LEU A 7 -6.23 -24.25 18.37
N ARG A 8 -6.21 -24.08 17.05
CA ARG A 8 -5.18 -23.24 16.41
C ARG A 8 -5.65 -21.79 16.47
N LEU A 9 -5.56 -21.17 17.64
CA LEU A 9 -5.65 -19.72 17.73
C LEU A 9 -4.29 -19.19 17.25
N PRO A 10 -4.21 -18.49 16.11
CA PRO A 10 -2.97 -17.81 15.74
C PRO A 10 -2.66 -16.85 16.88
N ALA A 11 -1.50 -16.99 17.50
CA ALA A 11 -1.00 -16.02 18.44
C ALA A 11 -0.94 -14.68 17.69
N ALA A 12 -1.93 -13.83 17.92
CA ALA A 12 -1.99 -12.50 17.34
C ALA A 12 -0.82 -11.71 17.96
N SER A 13 0.34 -11.81 17.33
CA SER A 13 1.53 -11.09 17.71
C SER A 13 1.19 -9.62 17.56
N ARG A 14 1.03 -8.91 18.68
CA ARG A 14 0.77 -7.47 18.66
C ARG A 14 1.91 -6.85 17.86
N PRO A 15 1.63 -6.16 16.74
CA PRO A 15 2.68 -5.59 15.91
C PRO A 15 3.53 -4.67 16.79
N GLY A 16 4.76 -5.09 17.07
CA GLY A 16 5.71 -4.31 17.85
C GLY A 16 6.00 -2.99 17.16
N LEU A 17 6.50 -1.99 17.89
CA LEU A 17 6.81 -0.65 17.35
C LEU A 17 7.61 -0.72 16.02
N LEU A 18 8.57 -1.64 15.92
CA LEU A 18 9.36 -1.86 14.70
C LEU A 18 8.52 -2.27 13.49
N SER A 19 7.51 -3.13 13.68
CA SER A 19 6.62 -3.53 12.59
C SER A 19 5.73 -2.39 12.09
N ARG A 20 5.33 -1.47 12.99
CA ARG A 20 4.58 -0.26 12.62
C ARG A 20 5.44 0.72 11.83
N LEU A 21 6.70 0.88 12.22
CA LEU A 21 7.68 1.69 11.49
C LEU A 21 8.01 1.08 10.12
N GLY A 22 8.18 -0.24 10.05
CA GLY A 22 8.38 -0.95 8.80
C GLY A 22 7.19 -0.82 7.85
N ALA A 23 5.97 -0.95 8.35
CA ALA A 23 4.76 -0.75 7.56
C ALA A 23 4.63 0.69 7.04
N ALA A 24 4.92 1.69 7.87
CA ALA A 24 4.92 3.09 7.45
C ALA A 24 5.99 3.38 6.38
N PHE A 25 7.17 2.78 6.50
CA PHE A 25 8.23 2.93 5.50
C PHE A 25 7.88 2.25 4.18
N ALA A 26 7.30 1.04 4.23
CA ALA A 26 6.83 0.33 3.05
C ALA A 26 5.76 1.16 2.31
N HIS A 27 4.79 1.71 3.05
CA HIS A 27 3.78 2.59 2.48
C HIS A 27 4.40 3.84 1.82
N TRP A 28 5.36 4.50 2.48
CA TRP A 28 6.06 5.64 1.89
C TRP A 28 6.84 5.28 0.62
N ALA A 29 7.46 4.10 0.59
CA ALA A 29 8.15 3.59 -0.59
C ALA A 29 7.17 3.37 -1.76
N GLU A 30 6.01 2.76 -1.49
CA GLU A 30 4.94 2.53 -2.46
C GLU A 30 4.38 3.86 -3.03
N VAL A 31 4.16 4.86 -2.17
CA VAL A 31 3.75 6.20 -2.59
C VAL A 31 4.77 6.82 -3.55
N ARG A 32 6.08 6.73 -3.21
CA ARG A 32 7.14 7.27 -4.08
C ARG A 32 7.25 6.53 -5.40
N GLU A 33 7.10 5.21 -5.37
CA GLU A 33 7.13 4.39 -6.57
C GLU A 33 5.96 4.74 -7.50
N THR A 34 4.73 4.75 -6.99
CA THR A 34 3.52 5.15 -7.72
C THR A 34 3.69 6.53 -8.34
N ARG A 35 4.16 7.51 -7.56
CA ARG A 35 4.45 8.86 -8.06
C ARG A 35 5.48 8.84 -9.19
N SER A 36 6.56 8.06 -9.06
CA SER A 36 7.61 7.95 -10.08
C SER A 36 7.08 7.34 -11.37
N GLN A 37 6.29 6.27 -11.29
CA GLN A 37 5.68 5.62 -12.44
C GLN A 37 4.71 6.56 -13.17
N LEU A 38 3.83 7.25 -12.44
CA LEU A 38 2.90 8.22 -13.03
C LEU A 38 3.61 9.44 -13.62
N ASN A 39 4.73 9.88 -13.02
CA ASN A 39 5.53 10.98 -13.58
C ASN A 39 6.28 10.61 -14.87
N ARG A 40 6.55 9.32 -15.11
CA ARG A 40 7.16 8.86 -16.36
C ARG A 40 6.19 8.87 -17.54
N LEU A 41 4.89 8.77 -17.27
CA LEU A 41 3.86 8.88 -18.29
C LEU A 41 3.78 10.31 -18.84
N THR A 42 3.42 10.43 -20.10
CA THR A 42 3.12 11.70 -20.78
C THR A 42 1.73 12.21 -20.41
N ASP A 43 1.44 13.48 -20.66
CA ASP A 43 0.13 14.07 -20.33
C ASP A 43 -1.02 13.43 -21.11
N ARG A 44 -0.75 12.91 -22.32
CA ARG A 44 -1.72 12.13 -23.08
C ARG A 44 -2.01 10.78 -22.45
N GLU A 45 -0.96 10.03 -22.08
CA GLU A 45 -1.13 8.73 -21.41
C GLU A 45 -1.85 8.87 -20.06
N LEU A 46 -1.59 9.96 -19.32
CA LEU A 46 -2.37 10.28 -18.12
C LEU A 46 -3.83 10.57 -18.45
N THR A 47 -4.09 11.34 -19.49
CA THR A 47 -5.45 11.65 -19.94
C THR A 47 -6.21 10.39 -20.38
N ASP A 48 -5.52 9.43 -21.02
CA ASP A 48 -6.11 8.16 -21.47
C ASP A 48 -6.61 7.30 -20.30
N ILE A 49 -5.95 7.39 -19.14
CA ILE A 49 -6.41 6.75 -17.89
C ILE A 49 -7.27 7.68 -17.02
N GLY A 50 -7.62 8.86 -17.51
CA GLY A 50 -8.48 9.83 -16.83
C GLY A 50 -7.81 10.60 -15.68
N LEU A 51 -6.48 10.70 -15.67
CA LEU A 51 -5.71 11.45 -14.66
C LEU A 51 -5.10 12.72 -15.24
N SER A 52 -4.93 13.73 -14.38
CA SER A 52 -4.10 14.90 -14.66
C SER A 52 -2.83 14.90 -13.80
N ARG A 53 -1.85 15.76 -14.13
CA ARG A 53 -0.63 15.93 -13.31
C ARG A 53 -0.93 16.33 -11.86
N ALA A 54 -2.03 17.03 -11.62
CA ALA A 54 -2.46 17.44 -10.28
C ALA A 54 -2.95 16.24 -9.45
N ASP A 55 -3.50 15.22 -10.09
CA ASP A 55 -4.07 14.04 -9.43
C ASP A 55 -2.99 13.04 -8.99
N ILE A 56 -1.80 13.08 -9.61
CA ILE A 56 -0.69 12.17 -9.30
C ILE A 56 -0.38 12.14 -7.80
N GLU A 57 -0.38 13.30 -7.13
CA GLU A 57 -0.07 13.36 -5.71
C GLU A 57 -1.19 12.78 -4.83
N HIS A 58 -2.45 12.93 -5.24
CA HIS A 58 -3.59 12.31 -4.55
C HIS A 58 -3.55 10.78 -4.70
N VAL A 59 -3.42 10.30 -5.94
CA VAL A 59 -3.35 8.86 -6.26
C VAL A 59 -2.15 8.20 -5.60
N ALA A 60 -0.98 8.82 -5.64
CA ALA A 60 0.22 8.27 -5.01
C ALA A 60 0.06 8.13 -3.49
N ARG A 61 -0.67 9.02 -2.83
CA ARG A 61 -0.92 8.95 -1.38
C ARG A 61 -2.12 8.08 -1.00
N GLY A 62 -2.89 7.59 -1.98
CA GLY A 62 -4.15 6.87 -1.75
C GLY A 62 -5.23 7.74 -1.10
N LEU A 63 -5.23 9.05 -1.37
CA LEU A 63 -6.23 10.03 -0.94
C LEU A 63 -7.32 10.18 -1.99
#